data_AF-A0A7Y3NUH1-F1
#
_entry.id   AF-A0A7Y3NUH1-F1
#
_cell.length_a   1.000
_cell.length_b   1.000
_cell.length_c   1.000
_cell.angle_alpha   90.00
_cell.angle_beta   90.00
_cell.angle_gamma   90.00
#
_symmetry.space_group_name_H-M   'P 1'
#
loop_
_entity.id
_entity.type
_entity.pdbx_description
1 polymer ?
#
loop_
_entity_poly.entity_id
_entity_poly.type
_entity_poly.pdbx_seq_one_letter_code
_entity_poly.pdbx_strand_id
1 'polypeptide(L)'
;MMSFAKTVIVAISGASGAIYARRILQGLTVGGLRSYVVVSPAGRRLLHDELGLEQATAEAILGPEVVPAEGQIILLPYQDIGACIASGSLVHQGMVVVPCSSNKLAQIAHGLSENLISRAAQV
;
A
#
# COMPACT_ATOMS: atom_id res chain seq x y z
N MET A 1 9.81 18.76 -10.77
CA MET A 1 8.86 17.74 -10.30
C MET A 1 9.20 16.44 -11.02
N MET A 2 9.77 15.45 -10.33
CA MET A 2 10.05 14.15 -10.94
C MET A 2 8.72 13.50 -11.36
N SER A 3 8.60 13.22 -12.66
CA SER A 3 7.46 12.48 -13.21
C SER A 3 7.80 11.00 -13.19
N PHE A 4 7.05 10.21 -12.43
CA PHE A 4 7.19 8.75 -12.44
C PHE A 4 6.35 8.20 -13.59
N ALA A 5 6.98 7.51 -14.54
CA ALA A 5 6.31 7.01 -15.74
C ALA A 5 5.28 5.90 -15.46
N LYS A 6 5.39 5.22 -14.31
CA LYS A 6 4.52 4.10 -13.90
C LYS A 6 4.19 4.19 -12.42
N THR A 7 2.96 3.84 -12.08
CA THR A 7 2.42 3.87 -10.72
C THR A 7 1.84 2.50 -10.36
N VAL A 8 2.03 2.06 -9.11
CA VAL A 8 1.39 0.85 -8.55
C VAL A 8 0.72 1.21 -7.23
N ILE A 9 -0.45 0.62 -6.96
CA ILE A 9 -1.13 0.76 -5.67
C ILE A 9 -0.71 -0.43 -4.80
N VAL A 10 -0.28 -0.15 -3.57
CA VAL A 10 0.12 -1.18 -2.60
C VAL A 10 -0.73 -1.03 -1.34
N ALA A 11 -1.45 -2.08 -0.98
CA ALA A 11 -2.23 -2.12 0.25
C ALA A 11 -1.66 -3.16 1.22
N ILE A 12 -1.47 -2.77 2.47
CA ILE A 12 -0.96 -3.65 3.54
C ILE A 12 -2.11 -3.95 4.51
N SER A 13 -2.50 -5.23 4.57
CA SER A 13 -3.56 -5.71 5.48
C SER A 13 -3.00 -6.58 6.60
N GLY A 14 -3.85 -6.97 7.55
CA GLY A 14 -3.44 -7.74 8.74
C GLY A 14 -3.45 -9.27 8.55
N ALA A 15 -2.69 -9.77 7.58
CA ALA A 15 -2.30 -11.19 7.51
C ALA A 15 -0.80 -11.30 7.79
N SER A 16 -0.29 -12.48 8.17
CA SER A 16 1.16 -12.63 8.39
C SER A 16 1.96 -12.39 7.10
N GLY A 17 3.19 -11.88 7.23
CA GLY A 17 4.10 -11.69 6.09
C GLY A 17 4.42 -10.22 5.78
N ALA A 18 4.66 -9.40 6.80
CA ALA A 18 5.10 -8.01 6.69
C ALA A 18 6.35 -7.86 5.79
N ILE A 19 7.24 -8.87 5.80
CA ILE A 19 8.44 -8.87 4.96
C ILE A 19 8.12 -8.82 3.46
N TYR A 20 7.02 -9.41 3.01
CA TYR A 20 6.63 -9.37 1.60
C TYR A 20 6.19 -7.97 1.19
N ALA A 21 5.47 -7.26 2.07
CA ALA A 21 5.10 -5.87 1.83
C ALA A 21 6.35 -4.98 1.69
N ARG A 22 7.33 -5.13 2.61
CA ARG A 22 8.63 -4.46 2.52
C ARG A 22 9.33 -4.77 1.21
N ARG A 23 9.49 -6.05 0.86
CA ARG A 23 10.25 -6.47 -0.33
C ARG A 23 9.61 -5.97 -1.63
N ILE A 24 8.28 -5.97 -1.73
CA ILE A 24 7.57 -5.41 -2.88
C ILE A 24 7.82 -3.90 -2.98
N LEU A 25 7.67 -3.16 -1.88
CA LEU A 25 7.93 -1.71 -1.89
C LEU A 25 9.38 -1.38 -2.22
N GLN A 26 10.34 -2.12 -1.68
CA GLN A 26 11.76 -2.00 -2.03
C GLN A 26 11.97 -2.21 -3.53
N GLY A 27 11.41 -3.28 -4.11
CA GLY A 27 11.54 -3.57 -5.53
C GLY A 27 10.91 -2.51 -6.43
N LEU A 28 9.71 -2.02 -6.08
CA LEU A 28 9.04 -0.93 -6.80
C LEU A 28 9.84 0.38 -6.72
N THR A 29 10.39 0.70 -5.56
CA THR A 29 11.20 1.90 -5.34
C THR A 29 12.50 1.84 -6.15
N VAL A 30 13.24 0.72 -6.08
CA VAL A 30 14.47 0.51 -6.87
C VAL A 30 14.17 0.50 -8.38
N GLY A 31 13.01 -0.02 -8.78
CA GLY A 31 12.55 0.01 -10.17
C GLY A 31 12.15 1.41 -10.68
N GLY A 32 12.14 2.43 -9.83
CA GLY A 32 11.77 3.80 -10.20
C GLY A 32 10.26 4.01 -10.38
N LEU A 33 9.41 3.16 -9.81
CA LEU A 33 7.96 3.31 -9.85
C LEU A 33 7.46 4.16 -8.68
N ARG A 34 6.37 4.89 -8.90
CA ARG A 34 5.60 5.52 -7.81
C ARG A 34 4.68 4.49 -7.15
N SER A 35 4.58 4.55 -5.83
CA SER A 35 3.66 3.72 -5.04
C SER A 35 2.70 4.58 -4.24
N TYR A 36 1.40 4.37 -4.43
CA TYR A 36 0.39 4.81 -3.45
C TYR A 36 0.21 3.70 -2.44
N VAL A 37 0.41 4.00 -1.15
CA VAL A 37 0.43 2.99 -0.10
C VAL A 37 -0.71 3.23 0.88
N VAL A 38 -1.48 2.18 1.17
CA VAL A 38 -2.52 2.21 2.20
C VAL A 38 -2.24 1.12 3.22
N VAL A 39 -2.19 1.48 4.50
CA VAL A 39 -1.99 0.51 5.58
C VAL A 39 -3.25 0.46 6.44
N SER A 40 -3.88 -0.70 6.51
CA SER A 40 -5.03 -0.90 7.40
C SER A 40 -4.62 -0.89 8.88
N PRO A 41 -5.55 -0.68 9.83
CA PRO A 41 -5.24 -0.76 11.27
C PRO A 41 -4.56 -2.10 11.65
N ALA A 42 -5.09 -3.22 11.16
CA ALA A 42 -4.50 -4.54 11.39
C ALA A 42 -3.14 -4.71 10.68
N GLY A 43 -2.95 -4.06 9.51
CA GLY A 43 -1.66 -4.00 8.83
C GLY A 43 -0.60 -3.20 9.59
N ARG A 44 -1.00 -2.13 10.29
CA ARG A 44 -0.07 -1.41 11.20
C ARG A 44 0.36 -2.28 12.35
N ARG A 45 -0.59 -3.01 12.95
CA ARG A 45 -0.29 -3.96 14.03
C ARG A 45 0.68 -5.05 13.55
N LEU A 46 0.42 -5.62 12.37
CA LEU A 46 1.32 -6.57 11.73
C LEU A 46 2.74 -6.02 11.54
N LEU A 47 2.87 -4.80 11.00
CA LEU A 47 4.18 -4.16 10.77
C LEU A 47 4.93 -3.93 12.09
N HIS A 48 4.22 -3.61 13.16
CA HIS A 48 4.79 -3.53 14.50
C HIS A 48 5.27 -4.91 14.98
N ASP A 49 4.38 -5.91 14.96
CA ASP A 49 4.66 -7.24 15.53
C ASP A 49 5.78 -7.99 14.78
N GLU A 50 5.84 -7.89 13.45
CA GLU A 50 6.78 -8.67 12.63
C GLU A 50 8.06 -7.91 12.23
N LEU A 51 8.02 -6.57 12.17
CA LEU A 51 9.15 -5.74 11.73
C LEU A 51 9.60 -4.70 12.77
N GLY A 52 8.96 -4.63 13.94
CA GLY A 52 9.29 -3.69 15.00
C GLY A 52 9.01 -2.23 14.64
N LEU A 53 8.09 -1.95 13.71
CA LEU A 53 7.80 -0.59 13.26
C LEU A 53 6.81 0.10 14.20
N GLU A 54 7.24 1.14 14.90
CA GLU A 54 6.37 2.01 15.71
C GLU A 54 5.44 2.86 14.83
N GLN A 55 5.93 3.26 13.66
CA GLN A 55 5.18 4.04 12.69
C GLN A 55 5.35 3.46 11.29
N ALA A 56 4.27 3.40 10.53
CA ALA A 56 4.25 2.92 9.16
C ALA A 56 4.59 4.04 8.16
N THR A 57 5.75 4.69 8.34
CA THR A 57 6.27 5.68 7.36
C THR A 57 6.88 4.98 6.16
N ALA A 58 7.09 5.71 5.06
CA ALA A 58 7.66 5.15 3.84
C ALA A 58 9.06 4.57 4.10
N GLU A 59 9.89 5.34 4.81
CA GLU A 59 11.26 5.00 5.18
C GLU A 59 11.29 3.81 6.15
N ALA A 60 10.39 3.78 7.14
CA ALA A 60 10.31 2.68 8.10
C ALA A 60 9.91 1.37 7.43
N ILE A 61 8.94 1.40 6.50
CA ILE A 61 8.51 0.21 5.77
C ILE A 61 9.64 -0.28 4.84
N LEU A 62 10.29 0.63 4.11
CA LEU A 62 11.40 0.31 3.21
C LEU A 62 12.62 -0.22 3.94
N GLY A 63 12.87 0.22 5.17
CA GLY A 63 14.11 -0.11 5.88
C GLY A 63 15.32 0.69 5.35
N PRO A 64 16.50 0.47 5.95
CA PRO A 64 17.69 1.29 5.69
C PRO A 64 18.32 1.05 4.31
N GLU A 65 17.96 -0.04 3.62
CA GLU A 65 18.64 -0.42 2.36
C GLU A 65 18.16 0.40 1.15
N VAL A 66 16.98 1.03 1.24
CA VAL A 66 16.33 1.70 0.11
C VAL A 66 15.79 3.05 0.53
N VAL A 67 16.22 4.10 -0.16
CA VAL A 67 15.74 5.47 0.05
C VAL A 67 14.83 5.86 -1.13
N PRO A 68 13.58 6.26 -0.88
CA PRO A 68 12.68 6.69 -1.94
C PRO A 68 13.04 8.10 -2.41
N ALA A 69 12.85 8.37 -3.70
CA ALA A 69 12.84 9.75 -4.18
C ALA A 69 11.62 10.51 -3.64
N GLU A 70 11.70 11.84 -3.62
CA GLU A 70 10.61 12.69 -3.16
C GLU A 70 9.32 12.43 -3.95
N GLY A 71 8.22 12.15 -3.23
CA GLY A 71 6.93 11.83 -3.84
C GLY A 71 6.88 10.49 -4.60
N GLN A 72 7.87 9.60 -4.39
CA GLN A 72 7.86 8.25 -4.93
C GLN A 72 6.92 7.33 -4.15
N ILE A 73 6.88 7.44 -2.83
CA ILE A 73 5.91 6.74 -1.99
C ILE A 73 4.97 7.77 -1.37
N ILE A 74 3.67 7.56 -1.56
CA ILE A 74 2.62 8.42 -1.00
C ILE A 74 1.71 7.56 -0.13
N LEU A 75 1.78 7.78 1.18
CA LEU A 75 0.90 7.12 2.15
C LEU A 75 -0.46 7.82 2.16
N LEU A 76 -1.52 7.05 1.93
CA LEU A 76 -2.89 7.53 1.94
C LEU A 76 -3.63 7.02 3.19
N PRO A 77 -4.50 7.84 3.82
CA PRO A 77 -5.25 7.41 4.99
C PRO A 77 -6.21 6.26 4.67
N TYR A 78 -6.27 5.25 5.54
CA TYR A 78 -7.11 4.05 5.36
C TYR A 78 -8.61 4.35 5.14
N GLN A 79 -9.11 5.44 5.73
CA GLN A 79 -10.52 5.84 5.65
C GLN A 79 -10.78 6.94 4.61
N ASP A 80 -9.77 7.41 3.89
CA ASP A 80 -9.94 8.46 2.89
C ASP A 80 -10.45 7.88 1.57
N ILE A 81 -11.74 7.56 1.51
CA ILE A 81 -12.40 7.05 0.31
C ILE A 81 -12.48 8.08 -0.85
N GLY A 82 -12.09 9.33 -0.61
CA GLY A 82 -11.97 10.39 -1.62
C GLY A 82 -10.58 10.47 -2.27
N ALA A 83 -9.61 9.69 -1.80
CA ALA A 83 -8.26 9.70 -2.35
C ALA A 83 -8.24 9.26 -3.83
N CYS A 84 -7.22 9.72 -4.57
CA CYS A 84 -7.12 9.50 -6.01
C CYS A 84 -7.24 8.03 -6.45
N ILE A 85 -6.77 7.08 -5.64
CA ILE A 85 -6.84 5.64 -5.93
C ILE A 85 -8.26 5.05 -5.87
N ALA A 86 -9.26 5.82 -5.40
CA ALA A 86 -10.67 5.43 -5.39
C ALA A 86 -11.41 5.81 -6.69
N SER A 87 -10.69 6.35 -7.68
CA SER A 87 -11.22 6.84 -8.97
C SER A 87 -10.60 6.09 -10.14
N GLY A 88 -11.45 5.63 -11.08
CA GLY A 88 -11.01 4.96 -12.32
C GLY A 88 -10.29 5.85 -13.31
N SER A 89 -10.25 7.17 -13.06
CA SER A 89 -9.47 8.10 -13.88
C SER A 89 -7.97 8.09 -13.56
N LEU A 90 -7.57 7.48 -12.43
CA LEU A 90 -6.16 7.35 -12.09
C LEU A 90 -5.51 6.25 -12.94
N VAL A 91 -4.51 6.61 -13.75
CA VAL A 91 -3.74 5.64 -14.53
C VAL A 91 -2.68 4.97 -13.64
N HIS A 92 -2.76 3.64 -13.53
CA HIS A 92 -1.80 2.81 -12.80
C HIS A 92 -1.61 1.45 -13.46
N GLN A 93 -0.54 0.74 -13.08
CA GLN A 93 -0.21 -0.57 -13.65
C GLN A 93 -0.87 -1.74 -12.90
N GLY A 94 -1.54 -1.43 -11.80
CA GLY A 94 -2.30 -2.40 -11.02
C GLY A 94 -2.27 -2.09 -9.54
N MET A 95 -2.96 -2.94 -8.79
CA MET A 95 -3.02 -2.91 -7.34
C MET A 95 -2.59 -4.26 -6.77
N VAL A 96 -1.81 -4.23 -5.70
CA VAL A 96 -1.45 -5.42 -4.92
C VAL A 96 -1.87 -5.23 -3.46
N VAL A 97 -2.53 -6.23 -2.89
CA VAL A 97 -2.79 -6.30 -1.45
C VAL A 97 -1.83 -7.34 -0.86
N VAL A 98 -0.87 -6.89 -0.06
CA VAL A 98 0.21 -7.74 0.44
C VAL A 98 0.67 -7.33 1.86
N PRO A 99 0.58 -8.24 2.84
CA PRO A 99 -0.22 -9.47 2.79
C PRO A 99 -1.73 -9.15 2.74
N CYS A 100 -2.52 -10.09 2.21
CA CYS A 100 -3.98 -9.98 2.12
C CYS A 100 -4.64 -10.90 3.14
N SER A 101 -5.36 -10.34 4.12
CA SER A 101 -6.14 -11.11 5.08
C SER A 101 -7.42 -11.65 4.46
N SER A 102 -7.90 -12.79 4.95
CA SER A 102 -9.15 -13.39 4.47
C SER A 102 -10.34 -12.44 4.58
N ASN A 103 -10.37 -11.59 5.62
CA ASN A 103 -11.39 -10.55 5.75
C ASN A 103 -11.29 -9.50 4.63
N LYS A 104 -10.07 -9.05 4.29
CA LYS A 104 -9.90 -8.07 3.20
C LYS A 104 -10.25 -8.69 1.85
N LEU A 105 -9.86 -9.93 1.62
CA LEU A 105 -10.24 -10.70 0.45
C LEU A 105 -11.77 -10.82 0.33
N ALA A 106 -12.46 -11.19 1.41
CA ALA A 106 -13.92 -11.31 1.44
C ALA A 106 -14.60 -9.97 1.16
N GLN A 107 -14.13 -8.87 1.76
CA GLN A 107 -14.65 -7.53 1.47
C GLN A 107 -14.54 -7.17 -0.02
N ILE A 108 -13.41 -7.48 -0.65
CA ILE A 108 -13.20 -7.24 -2.08
C ILE A 108 -14.12 -8.14 -2.91
N ALA A 109 -14.16 -9.44 -2.63
CA ALA A 109 -14.96 -10.41 -3.37
C ALA A 109 -16.47 -10.12 -3.31
N HIS A 110 -16.95 -9.56 -2.19
CA HIS A 110 -18.35 -9.17 -2.01
C HIS A 110 -18.65 -7.71 -2.39
N GLY A 111 -17.68 -6.96 -2.91
CA GLY A 111 -17.91 -5.57 -3.31
C GLY A 111 -18.20 -4.62 -2.14
N LEU A 112 -17.70 -4.92 -0.94
CA LEU A 112 -17.88 -4.07 0.24
C LEU A 112 -16.90 -2.89 0.20
N SER A 113 -17.40 -1.67 0.03
CA SER A 113 -16.60 -0.46 -0.13
C SER A 113 -16.43 0.34 1.18
N GLU A 114 -16.11 -0.34 2.28
CA GLU A 114 -16.08 0.26 3.63
C GLU A 114 -14.82 1.08 3.95
N ASN A 115 -13.78 1.03 3.11
CA ASN A 115 -12.50 1.70 3.34
C ASN A 115 -11.76 1.89 2.02
N LEU A 116 -10.68 2.66 2.03
CA LEU A 116 -9.92 2.99 0.83
C LEU A 116 -9.34 1.75 0.14
N ILE A 117 -8.90 0.73 0.88
CA ILE A 117 -8.34 -0.50 0.26
C ILE A 117 -9.43 -1.21 -0.55
N SER A 118 -10.59 -1.48 0.05
CA SER A 118 -11.64 -2.20 -0.66
C SER A 118 -12.33 -1.35 -1.73
N ARG A 119 -12.39 -0.02 -1.55
CA ARG A 119 -12.84 0.91 -2.58
C ARG A 119 -11.91 0.91 -3.81
N ALA A 120 -10.60 1.03 -3.59
CA ALA A 120 -9.62 1.05 -4.68
C ALA A 120 -9.59 -0.27 -5.46
N ALA A 121 -9.84 -1.40 -4.80
CA ALA A 121 -9.88 -2.71 -5.45
C ALA A 121 -11.13 -2.96 -6.31
N GLN A 122 -12.17 -2.13 -6.20
CA GLN A 122 -13.40 -2.23 -7.02
C GLN A 122 -13.34 -1.41 -8.31
N VAL A 123 -12.31 -0.56 -8.43
CA VAL A 123 -12.06 0.31 -9.58
C VAL A 123 -11.29 -0.47 -10.65
#